data_AF-A0A117IUK5-F1
#
_entry.id   AF-A0A117IUK5-F1
#
_cell.length_a   1.000
_cell.length_b   1.000
_cell.length_c   1.000
_cell.angle_alpha   90.00
_cell.angle_beta   90.00
_cell.angle_gamma   90.00
#
_symmetry.space_group_name_H-M   'P 1'
#
loop_
_entity.id
_entity.type
_entity.pdbx_description
1 polymer ?
#
loop_
_entity_poly.entity_id
_entity_poly.type
_entity_poly.pdbx_seq_one_letter_code
_entity_poly.pdbx_strand_id
1 'polypeptide(L)'
;MSADPIHDHDGPADFLAALLASAHRQVGTAVIDRIAAQGGVPELRDPDLALAHMLWSAHRATGSEVAERLNRDKAVANGRRSRRSLQRLTGPGPLAGRLAWVRLKHRREALRLAHTYWPTDLTALIRDALTTLGELAELIEADELYAENPWEEITRVTLLLERQLSGIMLPTPRELARPEQLGTDYLTEVEQFLDSHVGPLQQDLGNAQQFLAGELVSRLDFSEPDAESLLGADMVVQDLAEDLEQAQGKAQTLRLVVAAVERASSDFVGEDLSRANLDDIPLKGVRWDAGTIWPDEWEAWIRQASRPAGGEEGVLIVASEPHSSVVSADA
;
A
#
# COMPACT_ATOMS: atom_id res chain seq x y z
N MET A 1 14.23 -48.30 -38.39
CA MET A 1 13.72 -46.99 -38.81
C MET A 1 12.20 -47.07 -38.81
N SER A 2 11.57 -46.71 -37.70
CA SER A 2 10.16 -46.32 -37.64
C SER A 2 10.12 -45.13 -36.71
N ALA A 3 9.72 -43.99 -37.28
CA ALA A 3 9.57 -42.73 -36.57
C ALA A 3 8.18 -42.73 -35.91
N ASP A 4 8.16 -42.53 -34.59
CA ASP A 4 6.98 -42.06 -33.88
C ASP A 4 6.75 -40.58 -34.22
N PRO A 5 5.53 -40.16 -34.58
CA PRO A 5 5.20 -38.75 -34.61
C PRO A 5 4.88 -38.30 -33.19
N ILE A 6 5.75 -37.46 -32.64
CA ILE A 6 5.44 -36.64 -31.46
C ILE A 6 4.31 -35.70 -31.87
N HIS A 7 3.10 -35.97 -31.39
CA HIS A 7 1.99 -35.04 -31.50
C HIS A 7 2.23 -33.86 -30.54
N ASP A 8 2.78 -32.81 -31.12
CA ASP A 8 2.89 -31.48 -30.54
C ASP A 8 1.53 -30.77 -30.70
N HIS A 9 0.66 -30.94 -29.71
CA HIS A 9 -0.58 -30.15 -29.56
C HIS A 9 -0.75 -29.80 -28.09
N ASP A 10 -0.05 -28.76 -27.65
CA ASP A 10 -0.41 -28.03 -26.44
C ASP A 10 -0.25 -26.53 -26.71
N GLY A 11 -1.14 -26.00 -27.55
CA GLY A 11 -1.34 -24.58 -27.67
C GLY A 11 -2.17 -24.03 -26.50
N PRO A 12 -2.02 -22.75 -26.11
CA PRO A 12 -2.88 -22.10 -25.12
C PRO A 12 -4.38 -22.15 -25.48
N ALA A 13 -4.70 -22.39 -26.76
CA ALA A 13 -6.05 -22.61 -27.26
C ALA A 13 -6.65 -23.97 -26.84
N ASP A 14 -5.84 -25.03 -26.82
CA ASP A 14 -6.29 -26.38 -26.41
C ASP A 14 -6.53 -26.43 -24.89
N PHE A 15 -5.71 -25.70 -24.12
CA PHE A 15 -5.92 -25.50 -22.69
C PHE A 15 -7.22 -24.74 -22.40
N LEU A 16 -7.50 -23.66 -23.12
CA LEU A 16 -8.74 -22.90 -22.97
C LEU A 16 -9.97 -23.73 -23.35
N ALA A 17 -9.88 -24.52 -24.42
CA ALA A 17 -10.95 -25.43 -24.84
C ALA A 17 -11.21 -26.52 -23.79
N ALA A 18 -10.17 -27.08 -23.17
CA ALA A 18 -10.28 -28.04 -22.08
C ALA A 18 -10.92 -27.40 -20.83
N LEU A 19 -10.57 -26.16 -20.52
CA LEU A 19 -11.11 -25.43 -19.37
C LEU A 19 -12.59 -25.09 -19.56
N LEU A 20 -12.98 -24.63 -20.75
CA LEU A 20 -14.38 -24.39 -21.13
C LEU A 20 -15.20 -25.68 -21.13
N ALA A 21 -14.64 -26.79 -21.63
CA ALA A 21 -15.30 -28.09 -21.59
C ALA A 21 -15.47 -28.63 -20.16
N SER A 22 -14.53 -28.31 -19.27
CA SER A 22 -14.61 -28.66 -17.84
C SER A 22 -15.68 -27.83 -17.12
N ALA A 23 -15.69 -26.51 -17.34
CA ALA A 23 -16.67 -25.59 -16.77
C ALA A 23 -18.10 -25.95 -17.23
N HIS A 24 -18.28 -26.22 -18.53
CA HIS A 24 -19.57 -26.66 -19.08
C HIS A 24 -20.07 -27.96 -18.43
N ARG A 25 -19.16 -28.89 -18.13
CA ARG A 25 -19.49 -30.16 -17.47
C ARG A 25 -19.88 -29.94 -16.00
N GLN A 26 -19.16 -29.10 -15.27
CA GLN A 26 -19.45 -28.77 -13.88
C GLN A 26 -20.78 -28.03 -13.72
N VAL A 27 -21.07 -27.07 -14.63
CA VAL A 27 -22.37 -26.40 -14.69
C VAL A 27 -23.47 -27.41 -15.00
N GLY A 28 -23.26 -28.31 -15.96
CA GLY A 28 -24.21 -29.38 -16.28
C GLY A 28 -24.53 -30.28 -15.08
N THR A 29 -23.52 -30.69 -14.31
CA THR A 29 -23.72 -31.50 -13.10
C THR A 29 -24.45 -30.72 -12.01
N ALA A 30 -24.05 -29.47 -11.73
CA ALA A 30 -24.70 -28.64 -10.72
C ALA A 30 -26.18 -28.37 -11.02
N VAL A 31 -26.53 -28.19 -12.30
CA VAL A 31 -27.92 -28.03 -12.76
C VAL A 31 -28.72 -29.32 -12.55
N ILE A 32 -28.15 -30.48 -12.90
CA ILE A 32 -28.82 -31.78 -12.72
C ILE A 32 -29.04 -32.07 -11.23
N ASP A 33 -28.04 -31.81 -10.38
CA ASP A 33 -28.14 -32.04 -8.94
C ASP A 33 -29.15 -31.08 -8.28
N ARG A 34 -29.24 -29.82 -8.72
CA ARG A 34 -30.23 -28.85 -8.24
C ARG A 34 -31.66 -29.22 -8.65
N ILE A 35 -31.85 -29.69 -9.89
CA ILE A 35 -33.14 -30.20 -10.39
C ILE A 35 -33.56 -31.45 -9.62
N ALA A 36 -32.62 -32.36 -9.34
CA ALA A 36 -32.87 -33.56 -8.55
C ALA A 36 -33.17 -33.25 -7.07
N ALA A 37 -32.54 -32.23 -6.49
CA ALA A 37 -32.72 -31.82 -5.10
C ALA A 37 -34.07 -31.11 -4.83
N GLN A 38 -34.73 -30.54 -5.85
CA GLN A 38 -35.99 -29.81 -5.67
C GLN A 38 -37.27 -30.67 -5.67
N GLY A 39 -37.16 -32.00 -5.81
CA GLY A 39 -38.17 -32.94 -5.31
C GLY A 39 -39.63 -32.77 -5.75
N GLY A 40 -39.90 -32.17 -6.92
CA GLY A 40 -41.26 -31.97 -7.41
C GLY A 40 -41.30 -31.40 -8.83
N VAL A 41 -42.41 -31.65 -9.55
CA VAL A 41 -42.63 -31.14 -10.91
C VAL A 41 -42.54 -29.62 -10.87
N PRO A 42 -41.63 -28.98 -11.64
CA PRO A 42 -41.45 -27.53 -11.58
C PRO A 42 -42.72 -26.84 -12.08
N GLU A 43 -43.34 -26.02 -11.24
CA GLU A 43 -44.28 -25.02 -11.74
C GLU A 43 -43.48 -24.09 -12.67
N LEU A 44 -43.91 -24.05 -13.93
CA LEU A 44 -43.31 -23.30 -15.03
C LEU A 44 -43.28 -21.80 -14.71
N ARG A 45 -42.27 -21.36 -13.94
CA ARG A 45 -41.73 -20.01 -14.06
C ARG A 45 -40.77 -20.00 -15.24
N ASP A 46 -40.88 -18.94 -16.02
CA ASP A 46 -40.29 -18.77 -17.35
C ASP A 46 -38.88 -19.37 -17.45
N PRO A 47 -38.70 -20.52 -18.14
CA PRO A 47 -37.43 -21.26 -18.15
C PRO A 47 -36.27 -20.42 -18.69
N ASP A 48 -36.59 -19.41 -19.51
CA ASP A 48 -35.62 -18.48 -20.07
C ASP A 48 -35.06 -17.52 -19.01
N LEU A 49 -35.85 -17.13 -18.00
CA LEU A 49 -35.42 -16.26 -16.90
C LEU A 49 -34.51 -17.00 -15.92
N ALA A 50 -34.87 -18.24 -15.58
CA ALA A 50 -34.04 -19.09 -14.73
C ALA A 50 -32.70 -19.40 -15.40
N LEU A 51 -32.71 -19.68 -16.71
CA LEU A 51 -31.50 -19.87 -17.51
C LEU A 51 -30.67 -18.58 -17.59
N ALA A 52 -31.29 -17.42 -17.78
CA ALA A 52 -30.60 -16.13 -17.79
C ALA A 52 -29.93 -15.82 -16.45
N HIS A 53 -30.61 -16.06 -15.32
CA HIS A 53 -30.03 -15.87 -13.99
C HIS A 53 -28.89 -16.86 -13.71
N MET A 54 -29.01 -18.12 -14.13
CA MET A 54 -27.91 -19.09 -14.00
C MET A 54 -26.70 -18.73 -14.87
N LEU A 55 -26.92 -18.27 -16.11
CA LEU A 55 -25.83 -17.84 -17.00
C LEU A 55 -25.15 -16.57 -16.47
N TRP A 56 -25.92 -15.63 -15.91
CA TRP A 56 -25.38 -14.42 -15.30
C TRP A 56 -24.59 -14.72 -14.02
N SER A 57 -25.11 -15.61 -13.16
CA SER A 57 -24.43 -16.14 -11.98
C SER A 57 -23.11 -16.84 -12.35
N ALA A 58 -23.14 -17.74 -13.35
CA ALA A 58 -21.96 -18.46 -13.79
C ALA A 58 -20.93 -17.52 -14.44
N HIS A 59 -21.37 -16.56 -15.26
CA HIS A 59 -20.49 -15.54 -15.84
C HIS A 59 -19.84 -14.68 -14.76
N ARG A 60 -20.58 -14.27 -13.73
CA ARG A 60 -20.07 -13.48 -12.62
C ARG A 60 -19.09 -14.28 -11.76
N ALA A 61 -19.42 -15.52 -11.40
CA ALA A 61 -18.53 -16.41 -10.64
C ALA A 61 -17.22 -16.67 -11.41
N THR A 62 -17.31 -16.97 -12.71
CA THR A 62 -16.12 -17.16 -13.56
C THR A 62 -15.32 -15.87 -13.70
N GLY A 63 -15.99 -14.71 -13.81
CA GLY A 63 -15.35 -13.40 -13.83
C GLY A 63 -14.61 -13.08 -12.54
N SER A 64 -15.22 -13.39 -11.39
CA SER A 64 -14.62 -13.26 -10.05
C SER A 64 -13.40 -14.15 -9.92
N GLU A 65 -13.50 -15.43 -10.29
CA GLU A 65 -12.41 -16.39 -10.14
C GLU A 65 -11.23 -16.09 -11.10
N VAL A 66 -11.52 -15.56 -12.30
CA VAL A 66 -10.50 -15.07 -13.22
C VAL A 66 -9.87 -13.77 -12.71
N ALA A 67 -10.66 -12.85 -12.16
CA ALA A 67 -10.17 -11.61 -11.56
C ALA A 67 -9.31 -11.89 -10.32
N GLU A 68 -9.75 -12.77 -9.42
CA GLU A 68 -9.00 -13.28 -8.29
C GLU A 68 -7.71 -13.96 -8.74
N ARG A 69 -7.74 -14.80 -9.78
CA ARG A 69 -6.53 -15.46 -10.27
C ARG A 69 -5.55 -14.46 -10.87
N LEU A 70 -6.05 -13.47 -11.62
CA LEU A 70 -5.25 -12.35 -12.14
C LEU A 70 -4.70 -11.47 -11.01
N ASN A 71 -5.50 -11.22 -9.97
CA ASN A 71 -5.10 -10.44 -8.80
C ASN A 71 -4.13 -11.22 -7.93
N ARG A 72 -4.26 -12.54 -7.80
CA ARG A 72 -3.32 -13.43 -7.11
C ARG A 72 -2.01 -13.54 -7.87
N ASP A 73 -2.04 -13.63 -9.20
CA ASP A 73 -0.84 -13.59 -10.04
C ASP A 73 -0.16 -12.21 -9.99
N LYS A 74 -0.94 -11.12 -9.98
CA LYS A 74 -0.45 -9.75 -9.77
C LYS A 74 0.06 -9.52 -8.36
N ALA A 75 -0.56 -10.08 -7.32
CA ALA A 75 -0.19 -9.95 -5.91
C ALA A 75 1.03 -10.81 -5.58
N VAL A 76 1.20 -11.97 -6.22
CA VAL A 76 2.44 -12.77 -6.14
C VAL A 76 3.56 -12.08 -6.90
N ALA A 77 3.28 -11.50 -8.08
CA ALA A 77 4.27 -10.72 -8.84
C ALA A 77 4.66 -9.42 -8.12
N ASN A 78 3.68 -8.69 -7.56
CA ASN A 78 3.85 -7.47 -6.80
C ASN A 78 4.40 -7.74 -5.41
N GLY A 79 4.04 -8.85 -4.76
CA GLY A 79 4.59 -9.29 -3.48
C GLY A 79 6.04 -9.73 -3.61
N ARG A 80 6.41 -10.44 -4.69
CA ARG A 80 7.82 -10.76 -5.01
C ARG A 80 8.63 -9.53 -5.44
N ARG A 81 8.02 -8.58 -6.16
CA ARG A 81 8.64 -7.28 -6.48
C ARG A 81 8.80 -6.42 -5.22
N SER A 82 7.76 -6.25 -4.41
CA SER A 82 7.79 -5.56 -3.12
C SER A 82 8.80 -6.20 -2.18
N ARG A 83 8.89 -7.53 -2.01
CA ARG A 83 9.95 -8.15 -1.18
C ARG A 83 11.36 -7.85 -1.69
N ARG A 84 11.58 -7.88 -3.01
CA ARG A 84 12.87 -7.51 -3.63
C ARG A 84 13.14 -6.00 -3.55
N SER A 85 12.12 -5.15 -3.63
CA SER A 85 12.21 -3.70 -3.47
C SER A 85 12.46 -3.33 -2.01
N LEU A 86 11.80 -3.98 -1.05
CA LEU A 86 12.00 -3.86 0.39
C LEU A 86 13.43 -4.25 0.79
N GLN A 87 13.99 -5.32 0.21
CA GLN A 87 15.39 -5.69 0.39
C GLN A 87 16.38 -4.71 -0.27
N ARG A 88 16.00 -4.02 -1.34
CA ARG A 88 16.80 -2.92 -1.92
C ARG A 88 16.70 -1.63 -1.10
N LEU A 89 15.58 -1.38 -0.43
CA LEU A 89 15.34 -0.21 0.42
C LEU A 89 16.09 -0.29 1.77
N THR A 90 16.52 -1.48 2.18
CA THR A 90 17.37 -1.69 3.37
C THR A 90 18.86 -1.46 3.11
N GLY A 91 19.30 -1.41 1.84
CA GLY A 91 20.66 -1.00 1.47
C GLY A 91 20.79 0.52 1.28
N PRO A 92 21.99 1.04 0.94
CA PRO A 92 22.12 2.43 0.51
C PRO A 92 21.27 2.64 -0.74
N GLY A 93 20.12 3.29 -0.56
CA GLY A 93 19.13 3.53 -1.61
C GLY A 93 19.66 4.47 -2.71
N PRO A 94 18.89 4.70 -3.78
CA PRO A 94 19.30 5.56 -4.90
C PRO A 94 19.70 6.97 -4.45
N LEU A 95 19.09 7.47 -3.36
CA LEU A 95 19.41 8.76 -2.77
C LEU A 95 20.76 8.77 -2.04
N ALA A 96 21.19 7.66 -1.43
CA ALA A 96 22.45 7.56 -0.70
C ALA A 96 23.68 7.56 -1.63
N GLY A 97 23.51 7.11 -2.88
CA GLY A 97 24.57 7.16 -3.90
C GLY A 97 24.88 8.56 -4.44
N ARG A 98 24.15 9.59 -3.99
CA ARG A 98 24.43 10.99 -4.33
C ARG A 98 25.54 11.55 -3.46
N LEU A 99 26.33 12.47 -4.03
CA LEU A 99 27.43 13.13 -3.36
C LEU A 99 26.98 13.68 -1.99
N ALA A 100 27.71 13.34 -0.95
CA ALA A 100 27.36 13.66 0.44
C ALA A 100 27.11 15.16 0.66
N TRP A 101 27.94 16.03 0.09
CA TRP A 101 27.76 17.48 0.20
C TRP A 101 26.45 17.98 -0.45
N VAL A 102 25.96 17.33 -1.52
CA VAL A 102 24.67 17.68 -2.14
C VAL A 102 23.53 17.26 -1.22
N ARG A 103 23.57 16.05 -0.67
CA ARG A 103 22.57 15.55 0.29
C ARG A 103 22.50 16.47 1.50
N LEU A 104 23.66 16.87 2.02
CA LEU A 104 23.76 17.74 3.20
C LEU A 104 23.21 19.14 2.92
N LYS A 105 23.56 19.74 1.77
CA LYS A 105 23.04 21.05 1.33
C LYS A 105 21.51 21.10 1.30
N HIS A 106 20.87 20.02 0.86
CA HIS A 106 19.41 19.94 0.67
C HIS A 106 18.68 19.16 1.78
N ARG A 107 19.38 18.86 2.88
CA ARG A 107 18.89 18.02 3.98
C ARG A 107 17.56 18.52 4.55
N ARG A 108 17.49 19.81 4.86
CA ARG A 108 16.33 20.40 5.53
C ARG A 108 15.08 20.27 4.66
N GLU A 109 15.21 20.59 3.38
CA GLU A 109 14.14 20.50 2.41
C GLU A 109 13.75 19.03 2.15
N ALA A 110 14.70 18.10 2.05
CA ALA A 110 14.43 16.68 1.89
C ALA A 110 13.68 16.09 3.11
N LEU A 111 14.06 16.45 4.33
CA LEU A 111 13.35 16.05 5.55
C LEU A 111 11.94 16.67 5.62
N ARG A 112 11.79 17.93 5.22
CA ARG A 112 10.48 18.59 5.15
C ARG A 112 9.56 17.89 4.15
N LEU A 113 10.09 17.48 3.00
CA LEU A 113 9.35 16.68 2.01
C LEU A 113 8.97 15.32 2.60
N ALA A 114 9.91 14.59 3.19
CA ALA A 114 9.63 13.30 3.84
C ALA A 114 8.49 13.41 4.87
N HIS A 115 8.51 14.46 5.71
CA HIS A 115 7.46 14.72 6.69
C HIS A 115 6.11 15.09 6.06
N THR A 116 6.11 15.83 4.93
CA THR A 116 4.89 16.16 4.18
C THR A 116 4.20 14.91 3.63
N TYR A 117 4.98 13.90 3.26
CA TYR A 117 4.51 12.62 2.71
C TYR A 117 4.15 11.59 3.78
N TRP A 118 4.51 11.83 5.04
CA TRP A 118 4.19 10.95 6.16
C TRP A 118 3.88 11.74 7.46
N PRO A 119 2.82 12.56 7.49
CA PRO A 119 2.49 13.37 8.67
C PRO A 119 1.80 12.56 9.78
N THR A 120 1.27 11.37 9.49
CA THR A 120 0.50 10.52 10.42
C THR A 120 0.85 9.05 10.17
N ASP A 121 0.70 8.19 11.18
CA ASP A 121 0.94 6.75 11.00
C ASP A 121 -0.20 6.10 10.18
N LEU A 122 -0.08 6.23 8.86
CA LEU A 122 -1.02 5.66 7.89
C LEU A 122 -1.15 4.14 8.03
N THR A 123 -0.10 3.46 8.48
CA THR A 123 -0.16 2.01 8.68
C THR A 123 -1.08 1.66 9.85
N ALA A 124 -1.07 2.46 10.91
CA ALA A 124 -2.00 2.32 12.02
C ALA A 124 -3.44 2.63 11.59
N LEU A 125 -3.67 3.74 10.88
CA LEU A 125 -5.01 4.11 10.41
C LEU A 125 -5.65 3.06 9.50
N ILE A 126 -4.89 2.51 8.54
CA ILE A 126 -5.41 1.45 7.65
C ILE A 126 -5.65 0.16 8.43
N ARG A 127 -4.82 -0.15 9.44
CA ARG A 127 -5.06 -1.31 10.32
C ARG A 127 -6.36 -1.14 11.11
N ASP A 128 -6.59 0.04 11.67
CA ASP A 128 -7.81 0.33 12.43
C ASP A 128 -9.04 0.20 11.52
N ALA A 129 -8.96 0.67 10.27
CA ALA A 129 -10.01 0.49 9.26
C ALA A 129 -10.26 -0.99 8.92
N LEU A 130 -9.20 -1.80 8.75
CA LEU A 130 -9.33 -3.25 8.56
C LEU A 130 -9.99 -3.94 9.76
N THR A 131 -9.67 -3.52 10.98
CA THR A 131 -10.34 -4.05 12.20
C THR A 131 -11.82 -3.69 12.20
N THR A 132 -12.17 -2.43 11.94
CA THR A 132 -13.58 -1.98 11.85
C THR A 132 -14.33 -2.68 10.70
N LEU A 133 -13.66 -2.99 9.59
CA LEU A 133 -14.25 -3.77 8.50
C LEU A 133 -14.47 -5.24 8.87
N GLY A 134 -13.55 -5.84 9.63
CA GLY A 134 -13.76 -7.18 10.19
C GLY A 134 -14.94 -7.25 11.14
N GLU A 135 -15.12 -6.24 12.00
CA GLU A 135 -16.31 -6.10 12.85
C GLU A 135 -17.59 -6.01 11.99
N LEU A 136 -17.55 -5.28 10.88
CA LEU A 136 -18.68 -5.19 9.95
C LEU A 136 -18.99 -6.53 9.27
N ALA A 137 -17.98 -7.28 8.85
CA ALA A 137 -18.13 -8.61 8.27
C ALA A 137 -18.83 -9.57 9.24
N GLU A 138 -18.36 -9.62 10.49
CA GLU A 138 -18.96 -10.43 11.54
C GLU A 138 -20.42 -10.04 11.81
N LEU A 139 -20.75 -8.75 11.77
CA LEU A 139 -22.13 -8.27 11.94
C LEU A 139 -23.05 -8.63 10.78
N ILE A 140 -22.53 -8.71 9.55
CA ILE A 140 -23.29 -9.11 8.36
C ILE A 140 -23.48 -10.63 8.30
N GLU A 141 -22.45 -11.40 8.69
CA GLU A 141 -22.50 -12.87 8.74
C GLU A 141 -23.34 -13.40 9.91
N ALA A 142 -23.44 -12.64 11.00
CA ALA A 142 -24.24 -13.04 12.16
C ALA A 142 -25.73 -13.15 11.79
N ASP A 143 -26.16 -14.38 11.51
CA ASP A 143 -27.56 -14.80 11.28
C ASP A 143 -28.45 -14.63 12.54
N GLU A 144 -27.92 -14.02 13.60
CA GLU A 144 -28.49 -14.06 14.94
C GLU A 144 -29.15 -12.74 15.37
N LEU A 145 -30.48 -12.81 15.35
CA LEU A 145 -31.54 -12.09 16.07
C LEU A 145 -31.30 -11.70 17.55
N TYR A 146 -30.08 -11.64 18.08
CA TYR A 146 -29.81 -11.36 19.51
C TYR A 146 -29.53 -9.90 19.87
N ALA A 147 -29.31 -9.01 18.89
CA ALA A 147 -29.29 -7.58 19.13
C ALA A 147 -30.71 -7.01 19.03
N GLU A 148 -31.10 -6.13 19.95
CA GLU A 148 -32.39 -5.41 19.85
C GLU A 148 -32.46 -4.53 18.58
N ASN A 149 -31.31 -4.22 17.96
CA ASN A 149 -31.23 -3.40 16.74
C ASN A 149 -29.91 -3.61 15.94
N PRO A 150 -29.73 -4.75 15.22
CA PRO A 150 -28.49 -5.06 14.50
C PRO A 150 -28.14 -4.01 13.42
N TRP A 151 -29.15 -3.37 12.83
CA TRP A 151 -28.98 -2.36 11.79
C TRP A 151 -28.39 -1.05 12.29
N GLU A 152 -28.70 -0.65 13.53
CA GLU A 152 -28.11 0.54 14.15
C GLU A 152 -26.61 0.35 14.37
N GLU A 153 -26.21 -0.87 14.75
CA GLU A 153 -24.81 -1.22 14.95
C GLU A 153 -24.05 -1.29 13.62
N ILE A 154 -24.62 -1.93 12.59
CA ILE A 154 -24.06 -1.95 11.23
C ILE A 154 -23.86 -0.52 10.72
N THR A 155 -24.88 0.34 10.82
CA THR A 155 -24.80 1.74 10.40
C THR A 155 -23.70 2.50 11.15
N ARG A 156 -23.60 2.29 12.47
CA ARG A 156 -22.57 2.92 13.32
C ARG A 156 -21.16 2.51 12.89
N VAL A 157 -20.94 1.23 12.62
CA VAL A 157 -19.65 0.68 12.19
C VAL A 157 -19.30 1.18 10.77
N THR A 158 -20.25 1.21 9.85
CA THR A 158 -20.06 1.77 8.50
C THR A 158 -19.66 3.26 8.55
N LEU A 159 -20.34 4.07 9.36
CA LEU A 159 -20.01 5.50 9.54
C LEU A 159 -18.62 5.71 10.18
N LEU A 160 -18.23 4.82 11.11
CA LEU A 160 -16.90 4.85 11.70
C LEU A 160 -15.83 4.58 10.63
N LEU A 161 -16.05 3.58 9.78
CA LEU A 161 -15.16 3.22 8.67
C LEU A 161 -15.03 4.37 7.66
N GLU A 162 -16.15 4.99 7.27
CA GLU A 162 -16.14 6.17 6.38
C GLU A 162 -15.32 7.31 6.96
N ARG A 163 -15.48 7.59 8.25
CA ARG A 163 -14.73 8.64 8.95
C ARG A 163 -13.24 8.32 9.01
N GLN A 164 -12.86 7.07 9.28
CA GLN A 164 -11.47 6.63 9.31
C GLN A 164 -10.82 6.81 7.94
N LEU A 165 -11.46 6.32 6.86
CA LEU A 165 -10.92 6.42 5.51
C LEU A 165 -10.88 7.86 5.01
N SER A 166 -11.91 8.66 5.29
CA SER A 166 -11.95 10.09 4.93
C SER A 166 -10.93 10.93 5.72
N GLY A 167 -10.49 10.46 6.89
CA GLY A 167 -9.46 11.11 7.68
C GLY A 167 -8.05 10.95 7.10
N ILE A 168 -7.84 10.06 6.13
CA ILE A 168 -6.53 9.82 5.52
C ILE A 168 -6.26 10.88 4.46
N MET A 169 -5.44 11.87 4.83
CA MET A 169 -4.98 12.94 3.93
C MET A 169 -3.58 12.64 3.41
N LEU A 170 -3.47 12.35 2.12
CA LEU A 170 -2.20 12.18 1.42
C LEU A 170 -1.93 13.39 0.52
N PRO A 171 -0.67 13.85 0.38
CA PRO A 171 -0.34 14.95 -0.51
C PRO A 171 -0.63 14.57 -1.97
N THR A 172 -1.30 15.45 -2.72
CA THR A 172 -1.58 15.22 -4.14
C THR A 172 -0.25 15.13 -4.92
N PRO A 173 0.02 14.03 -5.64
CA PRO A 173 1.16 13.90 -6.53
C PRO A 173 1.12 15.06 -7.52
N ARG A 174 2.22 15.81 -7.62
CA ARG A 174 2.27 16.91 -8.59
C ARG A 174 2.40 16.29 -9.98
N GLU A 175 1.47 16.64 -10.89
CA GLU A 175 1.67 16.41 -12.32
C GLU A 175 2.87 17.26 -12.77
N LEU A 176 4.05 16.64 -12.79
CA LEU A 176 5.27 17.32 -13.21
C LEU A 176 5.22 17.57 -14.73
N ALA A 177 5.28 18.84 -15.11
CA ALA A 177 5.63 19.26 -16.45
C ALA A 177 6.94 18.57 -16.86
N ARG A 178 6.98 18.04 -18.08
CA ARG A 178 8.11 17.25 -18.63
C ARG A 178 9.46 17.92 -18.34
N PRO A 179 10.47 17.16 -17.85
CA PRO A 179 11.80 17.70 -17.63
C PRO A 179 12.52 17.85 -18.97
N GLU A 180 12.39 19.01 -19.61
CA GLU A 180 13.30 19.42 -20.69
C GLU A 180 14.63 19.97 -20.15
N GLN A 181 14.88 19.88 -18.84
CA GLN A 181 16.17 20.23 -18.25
C GLN A 181 16.84 18.97 -17.67
N LEU A 182 17.62 18.32 -18.52
CA LEU A 182 18.60 17.31 -18.12
C LEU A 182 19.61 17.95 -17.14
N GLY A 183 19.46 17.64 -15.85
CA GLY A 183 20.52 17.85 -14.85
C GLY A 183 20.02 18.27 -13.45
N THR A 184 20.21 17.37 -12.48
CA THR A 184 20.75 17.71 -11.15
C THR A 184 19.94 18.60 -10.19
N ASP A 185 18.72 18.22 -9.80
CA ASP A 185 18.21 18.66 -8.50
C ASP A 185 17.86 17.44 -7.64
N TYR A 186 18.68 17.23 -6.60
CA TYR A 186 18.49 16.16 -5.61
C TYR A 186 17.08 16.18 -5.01
N LEU A 187 16.49 17.37 -4.83
CA LEU A 187 15.13 17.51 -4.31
C LEU A 187 14.08 16.96 -5.28
N THR A 188 14.28 17.12 -6.59
CA THR A 188 13.39 16.55 -7.60
C THR A 188 13.43 15.02 -7.54
N GLU A 189 14.60 14.43 -7.29
CA GLU A 189 14.72 12.97 -7.14
C GLU A 189 14.08 12.47 -5.85
N VAL A 190 14.21 13.22 -4.75
CA VAL A 190 13.53 12.92 -3.48
C VAL A 190 12.00 12.97 -3.67
N GLU A 191 11.48 14.03 -4.31
CA GLU A 191 10.05 14.14 -4.62
C GLU A 191 9.58 13.00 -5.52
N GLN A 192 10.26 12.74 -6.64
CA GLN A 192 9.89 11.64 -7.55
C GLN A 192 9.91 10.27 -6.85
N PHE A 193 10.88 10.05 -5.98
CA PHE A 193 10.98 8.82 -5.21
C PHE A 193 9.77 8.67 -4.29
N LEU A 194 9.38 9.72 -3.57
CA LEU A 194 8.21 9.71 -2.70
C LEU A 194 6.87 9.61 -3.49
N ASP A 195 6.72 10.39 -4.56
CA ASP A 195 5.53 10.43 -5.42
C ASP A 195 5.22 9.08 -6.06
N SER A 196 6.27 8.35 -6.48
CA SER A 196 6.12 7.02 -7.08
C SER A 196 5.44 6.00 -6.17
N HIS A 197 5.41 6.27 -4.86
CA HIS A 197 4.79 5.43 -3.84
C HIS A 197 3.46 5.99 -3.30
N VAL A 198 3.25 7.32 -3.32
CA VAL A 198 1.99 7.92 -2.87
C VAL A 198 0.87 7.75 -3.88
N GLY A 199 1.13 7.94 -5.18
CA GLY A 199 0.07 7.85 -6.20
C GLY A 199 -0.70 6.52 -6.17
N PRO A 200 -0.01 5.36 -6.19
CA PRO A 200 -0.67 4.07 -6.08
C PRO A 200 -1.41 3.82 -4.76
N LEU A 201 -0.99 4.45 -3.66
CA LEU A 201 -1.65 4.33 -2.36
C LEU A 201 -2.93 5.18 -2.33
N GLN A 202 -2.86 6.41 -2.85
CA GLN A 202 -4.03 7.27 -2.99
C GLN A 202 -5.11 6.66 -3.88
N GLN A 203 -4.70 6.03 -4.97
CA GLN A 203 -5.64 5.36 -5.86
C GLN A 203 -6.39 4.23 -5.12
N ASP A 204 -5.69 3.39 -4.37
CA ASP A 204 -6.33 2.31 -3.60
C ASP A 204 -7.28 2.85 -2.53
N LEU A 205 -6.85 3.88 -1.77
CA LEU A 205 -7.70 4.49 -0.75
C LEU A 205 -8.92 5.21 -1.36
N GLY A 206 -8.75 5.84 -2.52
CA GLY A 206 -9.84 6.46 -3.26
C GLY A 206 -10.84 5.43 -3.78
N ASN A 207 -10.37 4.28 -4.29
CA ASN A 207 -11.22 3.17 -4.69
C ASN A 207 -11.97 2.59 -3.48
N ALA A 208 -11.29 2.35 -2.36
CA ALA A 208 -11.90 1.86 -1.13
C ALA A 208 -13.01 2.80 -0.62
N GLN A 209 -12.78 4.12 -0.64
CA GLN A 209 -13.81 5.11 -0.32
C GLN A 209 -15.00 5.07 -1.29
N GLN A 210 -14.74 4.89 -2.59
CA GLN A 210 -15.80 4.77 -3.60
C GLN A 210 -16.62 3.49 -3.44
N PHE A 211 -15.99 2.35 -3.13
CA PHE A 211 -16.70 1.10 -2.84
C PHE A 211 -17.55 1.20 -1.58
N LEU A 212 -17.01 1.80 -0.52
CA LEU A 212 -17.73 2.02 0.72
C LEU A 212 -18.98 2.90 0.50
N ALA A 213 -18.80 4.11 -0.05
CA ALA A 213 -19.90 5.05 -0.22
C ALA A 213 -20.86 4.67 -1.35
N GLY A 214 -20.34 4.06 -2.44
CA GLY A 214 -21.09 3.76 -3.64
C GLY A 214 -21.82 2.42 -3.60
N GLU A 215 -21.21 1.39 -3.02
CA GLU A 215 -21.74 0.03 -3.07
C GLU A 215 -22.20 -0.47 -1.69
N LEU A 216 -21.35 -0.34 -0.66
CA LEU A 216 -21.66 -0.87 0.66
C LEU A 216 -22.79 -0.08 1.34
N VAL A 217 -22.67 1.23 1.44
CA VAL A 217 -23.71 2.10 2.03
C VAL A 217 -25.03 1.95 1.26
N SER A 218 -25.00 1.98 -0.07
CA SER A 218 -26.20 1.82 -0.91
C SER A 218 -26.94 0.50 -0.68
N ARG A 219 -26.22 -0.57 -0.32
CA ARG A 219 -26.81 -1.88 0.00
C ARG A 219 -27.33 -1.97 1.43
N LEU A 220 -26.79 -1.14 2.32
CA LEU A 220 -27.16 -1.08 3.74
C LEU A 220 -28.18 0.02 4.06
N ASP A 221 -28.51 0.91 3.12
CA ASP A 221 -29.46 2.04 3.28
C ASP A 221 -30.94 1.61 3.36
N PHE A 222 -31.22 0.29 3.37
CA PHE A 222 -32.56 -0.24 3.56
C PHE A 222 -32.84 -0.50 5.04
N SER A 223 -34.01 -0.11 5.53
CA SER A 223 -34.41 -0.35 6.92
C SER A 223 -34.46 -1.84 7.30
N GLU A 224 -34.61 -2.71 6.30
CA GLU A 224 -34.43 -4.17 6.40
C GLU A 224 -33.88 -4.66 5.03
N PRO A 225 -32.56 -4.81 4.85
CA PRO A 225 -32.01 -5.37 3.62
C PRO A 225 -32.43 -6.83 3.48
N ASP A 226 -32.76 -7.24 2.25
CA ASP A 226 -33.06 -8.63 1.95
C ASP A 226 -31.79 -9.51 1.96
N ALA A 227 -31.99 -10.83 1.97
CA ALA A 227 -30.89 -11.79 2.00
C ALA A 227 -29.93 -11.63 0.78
N GLU A 228 -30.45 -11.19 -0.38
CA GLU A 228 -29.62 -10.90 -1.55
C GLU A 228 -28.75 -9.65 -1.36
N SER A 229 -29.27 -8.63 -0.68
CA SER A 229 -28.53 -7.42 -0.32
C SER A 229 -27.44 -7.70 0.72
N LEU A 230 -27.71 -8.57 1.70
CA LEU A 230 -26.72 -9.00 2.69
C LEU A 230 -25.59 -9.82 2.08
N LEU A 231 -25.91 -10.80 1.23
CA LEU A 231 -24.90 -11.54 0.46
C LEU A 231 -24.09 -10.60 -0.45
N GLY A 232 -24.75 -9.59 -1.02
CA GLY A 232 -24.07 -8.55 -1.79
C GLY A 232 -23.17 -7.66 -0.95
N ALA A 233 -23.56 -7.33 0.28
CA ALA A 233 -22.78 -6.53 1.21
C ALA A 233 -21.56 -7.29 1.72
N ASP A 234 -21.69 -8.59 2.02
CA ASP A 234 -20.58 -9.47 2.39
C ASP A 234 -19.50 -9.51 1.29
N MET A 235 -19.89 -9.71 0.03
CA MET A 235 -18.93 -9.64 -1.10
C MET A 235 -18.20 -8.29 -1.16
N VAL A 236 -18.92 -7.17 -1.00
CA VAL A 236 -18.30 -5.84 -1.02
C VAL A 236 -17.37 -5.63 0.18
N VAL A 237 -17.70 -6.18 1.34
CA VAL A 237 -16.85 -6.15 2.54
C VAL A 237 -15.56 -6.94 2.32
N GLN A 238 -15.64 -8.12 1.70
CA GLN A 238 -14.47 -8.92 1.34
C GLN A 238 -13.58 -8.17 0.33
N ASP A 239 -14.16 -7.63 -0.74
CA ASP A 239 -13.43 -6.84 -1.74
C ASP A 239 -12.74 -5.62 -1.10
N LEU A 240 -13.45 -4.91 -0.21
CA LEU A 240 -12.91 -3.77 0.52
C LEU A 240 -11.77 -4.18 1.47
N ALA A 241 -11.84 -5.36 2.07
CA ALA A 241 -10.79 -5.89 2.94
C ALA A 241 -9.52 -6.17 2.13
N GLU A 242 -9.65 -6.81 0.96
CA GLU A 242 -8.53 -7.04 0.05
C GLU A 242 -7.87 -5.72 -0.40
N ASP A 243 -8.67 -4.72 -0.76
CA ASP A 243 -8.18 -3.40 -1.16
C ASP A 243 -7.44 -2.67 -0.02
N LEU A 244 -7.97 -2.73 1.21
CA LEU A 244 -7.33 -2.13 2.39
C LEU A 244 -6.06 -2.88 2.81
N GLU A 245 -6.00 -4.21 2.67
CA GLU A 245 -4.76 -4.98 2.86
C GLU A 245 -3.68 -4.57 1.85
N GLN A 246 -4.06 -4.39 0.59
CA GLN A 246 -3.16 -3.89 -0.44
C GLN A 246 -2.66 -2.48 -0.11
N ALA A 247 -3.58 -1.59 0.30
CA ALA A 247 -3.24 -0.24 0.73
C ALA A 247 -2.30 -0.26 1.94
N GLN A 248 -2.49 -1.16 2.90
CA GLN A 248 -1.60 -1.34 4.05
C GLN A 248 -0.18 -1.70 3.62
N GLY A 249 -0.03 -2.64 2.68
CA GLY A 249 1.27 -3.02 2.13
C GLY A 249 1.98 -1.87 1.40
N LYS A 250 1.22 -1.04 0.67
CA LYS A 250 1.72 0.18 0.03
C LYS A 250 2.11 1.25 1.06
N ALA A 251 1.32 1.46 2.10
CA ALA A 251 1.64 2.38 3.20
C ALA A 251 2.91 1.95 3.94
N GLN A 252 3.10 0.66 4.20
CA GLN A 252 4.34 0.15 4.80
C GLN A 252 5.55 0.40 3.90
N THR A 253 5.37 0.26 2.58
CA THR A 253 6.42 0.57 1.59
C THR A 253 6.77 2.07 1.61
N LEU A 254 5.77 2.95 1.61
CA LEU A 254 5.96 4.40 1.71
C LEU A 254 6.68 4.78 3.01
N ARG A 255 6.33 4.17 4.14
CA ARG A 255 7.04 4.38 5.42
C ARG A 255 8.53 4.08 5.31
N LEU A 256 8.89 2.99 4.62
CA LEU A 256 10.28 2.60 4.44
C LEU A 256 11.02 3.52 3.47
N VAL A 257 10.34 4.01 2.44
CA VAL A 257 10.86 5.01 1.51
C VAL A 257 11.14 6.33 2.22
N VAL A 258 10.21 6.80 3.06
CA VAL A 258 10.38 7.99 3.90
C VAL A 258 11.57 7.81 4.84
N ALA A 259 11.67 6.68 5.53
CA ALA A 259 12.82 6.36 6.39
C ALA A 259 14.14 6.31 5.58
N ALA A 260 14.11 5.90 4.31
CA ALA A 260 15.28 5.92 3.44
C ALA A 260 15.69 7.35 3.05
N VAL A 261 14.74 8.27 2.82
CA VAL A 261 15.00 9.69 2.62
C VAL A 261 15.62 10.31 3.89
N GLU A 262 15.03 10.03 5.05
CA GLU A 262 15.52 10.52 6.35
C GLU A 262 16.94 10.03 6.64
N ARG A 263 17.21 8.74 6.38
CA ARG A 263 18.55 8.15 6.51
C ARG A 263 19.52 8.79 5.52
N ALA A 264 19.18 8.88 4.23
CA ALA A 264 20.04 9.52 3.24
C ALA A 264 20.32 11.00 3.56
N SER A 265 19.43 11.66 4.32
CA SER A 265 19.57 13.06 4.73
C SER A 265 20.28 13.22 6.09
N SER A 266 20.49 12.16 6.85
CA SER A 266 21.02 12.24 8.23
C SER A 266 22.18 11.30 8.51
N ASP A 267 22.50 10.38 7.61
CA ASP A 267 23.59 9.41 7.75
C ASP A 267 24.72 9.73 6.76
N PHE A 268 25.87 10.09 7.33
CA PHE A 268 27.08 10.50 6.63
C PHE A 268 28.31 9.76 7.13
N VAL A 269 28.12 8.60 7.79
CA VAL A 269 29.20 7.71 8.22
C VAL A 269 30.10 7.33 7.05
N GLY A 270 31.41 7.55 7.19
CA GLY A 270 32.43 7.27 6.19
C GLY A 270 32.43 8.17 4.95
N GLU A 271 31.64 9.25 4.93
CA GLU A 271 31.48 10.11 3.74
C GLU A 271 32.50 11.25 3.68
N ASP A 272 32.76 11.74 2.46
CA ASP A 272 33.59 12.93 2.23
C ASP A 272 32.74 14.19 2.11
N LEU A 273 32.81 15.03 3.15
CA LEU A 273 32.18 16.34 3.27
C LEU A 273 33.20 17.49 3.19
N SER A 274 34.46 17.24 2.81
CA SER A 274 35.53 18.26 2.72
C SER A 274 35.17 19.46 1.83
N ARG A 275 34.27 19.26 0.87
CA ARG A 275 33.78 20.28 -0.07
C ARG A 275 32.41 20.87 0.31
N ALA A 276 31.83 20.44 1.42
CA ALA A 276 30.53 20.95 1.86
C ALA A 276 30.69 22.36 2.44
N ASN A 277 29.84 23.29 2.01
CA ASN A 277 29.63 24.52 2.76
C ASN A 277 28.61 24.21 3.86
N LEU A 278 29.00 24.35 5.12
CA LEU A 278 28.18 24.04 6.29
C LEU A 278 27.52 25.28 6.91
N ASP A 279 27.78 26.46 6.37
CA ASP A 279 27.15 27.71 6.80
C ASP A 279 25.62 27.61 6.68
N ASP A 280 24.92 27.97 7.75
CA ASP A 280 23.45 27.92 7.86
C ASP A 280 22.81 26.53 7.63
N ILE A 281 23.60 25.45 7.58
CA ILE A 281 23.07 24.08 7.50
C ILE A 281 22.80 23.55 8.91
N PRO A 282 21.57 23.12 9.23
CA PRO A 282 21.29 22.46 10.50
C PRO A 282 21.98 21.09 10.52
N LEU A 283 22.91 20.91 11.46
CA LEU A 283 23.69 19.67 11.59
C LEU A 283 23.17 18.78 12.70
N LYS A 284 22.29 19.28 13.58
CA LYS A 284 21.69 18.44 14.62
C LYS A 284 21.01 17.20 14.04
N GLY A 285 21.35 16.04 14.61
CA GLY A 285 20.86 14.72 14.21
C GLY A 285 21.68 14.05 13.10
N VAL A 286 22.73 14.69 12.58
CA VAL A 286 23.64 14.05 11.61
C VAL A 286 24.48 12.98 12.31
N ARG A 287 24.48 11.77 11.75
CA ARG A 287 25.33 10.63 12.12
C ARG A 287 26.62 10.64 11.32
N TRP A 288 27.72 10.37 11.99
CA TRP A 288 29.06 10.36 11.40
C TRP A 288 30.02 9.49 12.23
N ASP A 289 31.18 9.17 11.68
CA ASP A 289 32.20 8.33 12.32
C ASP A 289 33.63 8.87 12.08
N ALA A 290 34.64 8.15 12.57
CA ALA A 290 36.04 8.54 12.37
C ALA A 290 36.48 8.55 10.89
N GLY A 291 35.77 7.85 9.99
CA GLY A 291 36.04 7.86 8.56
C GLY A 291 35.38 9.02 7.81
N THR A 292 34.49 9.78 8.46
CA THR A 292 33.81 10.93 7.86
C THR A 292 34.76 12.12 7.78
N ILE A 293 34.97 12.65 6.57
CA ILE A 293 35.89 13.77 6.32
C ILE A 293 35.10 15.08 6.36
N TRP A 294 35.31 15.88 7.40
CA TRP A 294 34.69 17.21 7.53
C TRP A 294 35.58 18.29 6.90
N PRO A 295 35.04 19.49 6.60
CA PRO A 295 35.86 20.66 6.35
C PRO A 295 36.77 20.96 7.55
N ASP A 296 38.03 21.31 7.32
CA ASP A 296 39.07 21.43 8.35
C ASP A 296 38.68 22.35 9.52
N GLU A 297 38.00 23.45 9.23
CA GLU A 297 37.56 24.44 10.22
C GLU A 297 36.37 23.98 11.07
N TRP A 298 35.63 22.95 10.64
CA TRP A 298 34.41 22.47 11.29
C TRP A 298 34.59 21.24 12.15
N GLU A 299 35.62 20.41 11.89
CA GLU A 299 35.78 19.11 12.54
C GLU A 299 35.79 19.23 14.08
N ALA A 300 36.53 20.20 14.62
CA ALA A 300 36.62 20.43 16.06
C ALA A 300 35.25 20.79 16.68
N TRP A 301 34.49 21.66 16.02
CA TRP A 301 33.16 22.08 16.49
C TRP A 301 32.15 20.94 16.42
N ILE A 302 32.18 20.14 15.35
CA ILE A 302 31.32 18.97 15.19
C ILE A 302 31.63 17.92 16.25
N ARG A 303 32.91 17.64 16.52
CA ARG A 303 33.35 16.75 17.61
C ARG A 303 32.80 17.21 18.96
N GLN A 304 32.93 18.49 19.28
CA GLN A 304 32.44 19.06 20.53
C GLN A 304 30.90 18.99 20.67
N ALA A 305 30.18 19.18 19.56
CA ALA A 305 28.72 19.15 19.51
C ALA A 305 28.13 17.74 19.46
N SER A 306 28.96 16.69 19.34
CA SER A 306 28.52 15.32 19.12
C SER A 306 28.50 14.45 20.37
N ARG A 307 27.68 13.39 20.35
CA ARG A 307 27.59 12.37 21.39
C ARG A 307 27.53 10.97 20.75
N PRO A 308 27.90 9.90 21.48
CA PRO A 308 27.76 8.53 20.97
C PRO A 308 26.33 8.23 20.50
N ALA A 309 26.21 7.67 19.30
CA ALA A 309 24.97 7.09 18.81
C ALA A 309 24.69 5.82 19.62
N GLY A 310 23.69 5.84 20.50
CA GLY A 310 23.38 4.65 21.30
C GLY A 310 23.18 3.41 20.40
N GLY A 311 23.93 2.34 20.67
CA GLY A 311 23.79 1.05 19.97
C GLY A 311 24.84 0.74 18.90
N GLU A 312 25.70 1.69 18.50
CA GLU A 312 26.76 1.46 17.50
C GLU A 312 28.10 2.01 17.98
N GLU A 313 29.12 1.15 18.02
CA GLU A 313 30.46 1.52 18.45
C GLU A 313 31.15 2.38 17.38
N GLY A 314 31.70 3.53 17.78
CA GLY A 314 32.42 4.43 16.89
C GLY A 314 31.56 5.41 16.08
N VAL A 315 30.23 5.30 16.15
CA VAL A 315 29.30 6.25 15.50
C VAL A 315 28.89 7.35 16.48
N LEU A 316 28.95 8.59 16.00
CA LEU A 316 28.58 9.80 16.73
C LEU A 316 27.36 10.46 16.06
N ILE A 317 26.57 11.17 16.86
CA ILE A 317 25.46 12.01 16.41
C ILE A 317 25.72 13.43 16.88
N VAL A 318 25.58 14.40 15.98
CA VAL A 318 25.59 15.83 16.33
C VAL A 318 24.37 16.13 17.20
N ALA A 319 24.59 16.36 18.49
CA ALA A 319 23.54 16.49 19.50
C ALA A 319 22.98 17.92 19.62
N SER A 320 23.78 18.93 19.27
CA SER A 320 23.45 20.35 19.29
C SER A 320 24.02 21.05 18.06
N GLU A 321 23.48 22.22 17.68
CA GLU A 321 24.03 22.97 16.55
C GLU A 321 25.45 23.49 16.88
N PRO A 322 26.45 23.29 15.99
CA PRO A 322 27.86 23.62 16.26
C PRO A 322 28.19 25.10 16.50
N HIS A 323 27.23 26.02 16.42
CA HIS A 323 27.42 27.46 16.67
C HIS A 323 26.67 28.02 17.88
N SER A 324 26.12 27.17 18.74
CA SER A 324 25.34 27.60 19.91
C SER A 324 26.12 27.68 21.23
N SER A 325 27.45 27.72 21.17
CA SER A 325 28.27 28.11 22.33
C SER A 325 28.50 29.62 22.31
N VAL A 326 27.44 30.40 22.51
CA VAL A 326 27.61 31.66 23.23
C VAL A 326 28.10 31.24 24.61
N VAL A 327 29.42 31.33 24.79
CA VAL A 327 30.04 31.41 26.11
C VAL A 327 29.16 32.35 26.93
N SER A 328 28.57 31.84 28.02
CA SER A 328 27.95 32.70 29.01
C SER A 328 29.05 33.67 29.45
N ALA A 329 28.99 34.90 28.94
CA ALA A 329 29.81 35.97 29.41
C ALA A 329 29.31 36.33 30.81
N ASP A 330 30.26 36.31 31.73
CA ASP A 330 30.27 36.85 33.08
C ASP A 330 29.65 36.06 34.25
N ALA A 331 30.60 35.78 35.16
CA ALA A 331 30.57 35.94 36.62
C ALA A 331 30.07 34.78 37.49
#